data_AF-A0A0D2VJF8-F1
#
_entry.id   AF-A0A0D2VJF8-F1
#
_cell.length_a   1.000
_cell.length_b   1.000
_cell.length_c   1.000
_cell.angle_alpha   90.00
_cell.angle_beta   90.00
_cell.angle_gamma   90.00
#
_symmetry.space_group_name_H-M   'P 1'
#
loop_
_entity.id
_entity.type
_entity.pdbx_description
1 polymer ?
#
loop_
_entity_poly.entity_id
_entity_poly.type
_entity_poly.pdbx_seq_one_letter_code
_entity_poly.pdbx_strand_id
1 'polypeptide(L)'
;MNNDNDPIAMEAQSEPSKNAQSLQTLASGPLSSSLSSLASSSRTLPSNQDFHFFNNFDDFRLPIDRIAKTSDSLLQFIGSSSKTWDPNNAIHFPNNIDSITDDEAYRWLVDMNDDILEQFDVSVDEFQEKEEKTGRLFGSDPDNNGFKLVQGKKKKKGDSGLMSDSVCESLSTKEGGSSNSYSGAKVKKGALTMVTTGKAKVPFHVPTIRKPQEEYNILVNNSNQPFEHVWLQRSEDGLRFVHPLEKLSVMDFVDKDIANLEPIRPPSIESTPFKLVEEVKDLKELAAKLRNVDEFAVDLEHNQYRSFQGLTCLMQISTRTEDFIVDTLKLRIHIGPYLREVFKDPMKKKVMHGSDKDILWLQRDFGIYLCNLFDTGQASRVLKLERNSLEHLLQHYCGVTANKEYQNADWRVRPLPDEMLRYAREDTHYLLYIYDLMRIKLLSMPKEPIHFDAPLVEVYKRSSDVCMQLYEKELLMENSYLHIYGLQGAGFNAEQLAIVAALCEWRDIIARAEDESTGYVLPNKVLLEIGIWRTCSS
;
A
#
# COMPACT_ATOMS: atom_id res chain seq x y z
N MET A 1 55.38 -18.55 51.90
CA MET A 1 55.89 -17.38 51.16
C MET A 1 55.77 -17.69 49.68
N ASN A 2 55.61 -16.64 48.87
CA ASN A 2 54.92 -16.64 47.57
C ASN A 2 53.39 -16.71 47.80
N ASN A 3 52.54 -15.76 47.37
CA ASN A 3 52.45 -14.96 46.13
C ASN A 3 52.07 -15.83 44.90
N ASP A 4 51.11 -15.45 44.05
CA ASP A 4 50.37 -14.18 43.93
C ASP A 4 48.84 -14.34 43.81
N ASN A 5 48.11 -13.23 43.71
CA ASN A 5 46.66 -13.20 43.47
C ASN A 5 46.32 -13.62 42.03
N ASP A 6 45.23 -14.38 41.85
CA ASP A 6 44.59 -14.54 40.54
C ASP A 6 44.03 -13.18 40.06
N PRO A 7 44.31 -12.75 38.81
CA PRO A 7 43.79 -11.51 38.28
C PRO A 7 42.33 -11.64 37.86
N ILE A 8 41.52 -10.62 38.16
CA ILE A 8 40.16 -10.47 37.62
C ILE A 8 40.28 -10.33 36.10
N ALA A 9 39.67 -11.26 35.36
CA ALA A 9 39.57 -11.16 33.91
C ALA A 9 38.67 -9.97 33.54
N MET A 10 39.27 -8.86 33.12
CA MET A 10 38.54 -7.73 32.53
C MET A 10 37.90 -8.17 31.21
N GLU A 11 36.62 -7.85 31.01
CA GLU A 11 35.99 -8.02 29.70
C GLU A 11 36.71 -7.16 28.67
N ALA A 12 37.20 -7.80 27.60
CA ALA A 12 37.79 -7.07 26.48
C ALA A 12 36.69 -6.33 25.71
N GLN A 13 36.55 -5.04 25.98
CA GLN A 13 35.77 -4.14 25.13
C GLN A 13 36.42 -4.11 23.74
N SER A 14 35.76 -4.70 22.75
CA SER A 14 36.22 -4.72 21.37
C SER A 14 36.16 -3.31 20.78
N GLU A 15 37.31 -2.77 20.35
CA GLU A 15 37.32 -1.50 19.60
C GLU A 15 36.43 -1.61 18.35
N PRO A 16 35.58 -0.61 18.06
CA PRO A 16 34.78 -0.61 16.83
C PRO A 16 35.71 -0.48 15.63
N SER A 17 35.58 -1.39 14.67
CA SER A 17 36.36 -1.43 13.42
C SER A 17 36.44 -0.06 12.74
N LYS A 18 37.58 0.25 12.11
CA LYS A 18 37.78 1.47 11.29
C LYS A 18 36.67 1.71 10.27
N ASN A 19 36.04 0.64 9.78
CA ASN A 19 34.92 0.73 8.85
C ASN A 19 33.68 1.33 9.54
N ALA A 20 33.39 0.94 10.78
CA ALA A 20 32.28 1.49 11.57
C ALA A 20 32.51 2.97 11.91
N GLN A 21 33.74 3.35 12.29
CA GLN A 21 34.09 4.75 12.53
C GLN A 21 33.96 5.61 11.26
N SER A 22 34.37 5.08 10.10
CA SER A 22 34.19 5.73 8.80
C SER A 22 32.71 5.88 8.41
N LEU A 23 31.89 4.83 8.61
CA LEU A 23 30.45 4.86 8.35
C LEU A 23 29.72 5.87 9.25
N GLN A 24 30.07 5.92 10.55
CA GLN A 24 29.52 6.88 11.49
C GLN A 24 29.88 8.32 11.08
N THR A 25 31.14 8.55 10.66
CA THR A 25 31.62 9.85 10.17
C THR A 25 30.93 10.27 8.86
N LEU A 26 30.58 9.33 7.98
CA LEU A 26 29.78 9.58 6.78
C LEU A 26 28.34 9.95 7.12
N ALA A 27 27.70 9.21 8.03
CA ALA A 27 26.30 9.42 8.43
C ALA A 27 26.07 10.76 9.16
N SER A 28 27.00 11.17 10.02
CA SER A 28 26.96 12.48 10.72
C SER A 28 27.70 13.60 9.98
N GLY A 29 28.21 13.33 8.77
CA GLY A 29 29.15 14.21 8.07
C GLY A 29 28.51 15.26 7.15
N PRO A 30 29.33 16.17 6.57
CA PRO A 30 28.86 17.25 5.68
C PRO A 30 28.09 16.79 4.43
N LEU A 31 28.22 15.52 4.05
CA LEU A 31 27.50 14.93 2.92
C LEU A 31 25.98 14.92 3.16
N SER A 32 25.54 14.58 4.38
CA SER A 32 24.12 14.49 4.74
C SER A 32 23.44 15.87 4.69
N SER A 33 24.08 16.89 5.27
CA SER A 33 23.57 18.27 5.22
C SER A 33 23.64 18.86 3.80
N SER A 34 24.68 18.54 3.02
CA SER A 34 24.79 18.99 1.62
C SER A 34 23.73 18.37 0.72
N LEU A 35 23.43 17.08 0.87
CA LEU A 35 22.34 16.42 0.15
C LEU A 35 20.97 17.00 0.53
N SER A 36 20.76 17.29 1.82
CA SER A 36 19.54 17.98 2.28
C SER A 36 19.40 19.39 1.69
N SER A 37 20.52 20.11 1.52
CA SER A 37 20.59 21.46 0.90
C SER A 37 20.41 21.44 -0.62
N LEU A 38 20.79 20.35 -1.28
CA LEU A 38 20.58 20.18 -2.73
C LEU A 38 19.12 19.81 -3.06
N ALA A 39 18.54 18.86 -2.31
CA ALA A 39 17.13 18.47 -2.46
C ALA A 39 16.21 19.68 -2.22
N SER A 40 16.36 20.33 -1.05
CA SER A 40 16.62 21.77 -0.98
C SER A 40 16.18 22.63 -2.16
N SER A 41 17.16 23.17 -2.88
CA SER A 41 16.95 24.09 -3.99
C SER A 41 16.28 23.45 -5.21
N SER A 42 16.30 22.12 -5.37
CA SER A 42 15.59 21.44 -6.48
C SER A 42 14.08 21.69 -6.45
N ARG A 43 13.49 21.89 -5.25
CA ARG A 43 12.07 22.25 -5.08
C ARG A 43 11.72 23.66 -5.56
N THR A 44 12.70 24.53 -5.78
CA THR A 44 12.48 25.90 -6.28
C THR A 44 12.48 26.00 -7.81
N LEU A 45 12.66 24.89 -8.52
CA LEU A 45 12.51 24.83 -9.97
C LEU A 45 11.02 24.77 -10.35
N PRO A 46 10.56 25.55 -11.36
CA PRO A 46 9.22 25.43 -11.89
C PRO A 46 9.00 24.04 -12.54
N SER A 47 7.74 23.63 -12.72
CA SER A 47 7.40 22.32 -13.27
C SER A 47 6.25 22.41 -14.29
N ASN A 48 6.11 21.37 -15.12
CA ASN A 48 5.06 21.28 -16.15
C ASN A 48 4.99 22.54 -17.03
N GLN A 49 3.83 23.18 -17.16
CA GLN A 49 3.60 24.34 -18.01
C GLN A 49 4.50 25.54 -17.65
N ASP A 50 4.77 25.78 -16.37
CA ASP A 50 5.66 26.86 -15.95
C ASP A 50 7.10 26.59 -16.38
N PHE A 51 7.56 25.34 -16.28
CA PHE A 51 8.89 24.95 -16.78
C PHE A 51 8.99 25.18 -18.29
N HIS A 52 8.01 24.69 -19.06
CA HIS A 52 7.98 24.91 -20.52
C HIS A 52 7.89 26.40 -20.89
N PHE A 53 7.25 27.24 -20.07
CA PHE A 53 7.22 28.68 -20.26
C PHE A 53 8.60 29.32 -20.01
N PHE A 54 9.22 29.05 -18.86
CA PHE A 54 10.53 29.63 -18.51
C PHE A 54 11.69 29.08 -19.37
N ASN A 55 11.59 27.85 -19.89
CA ASN A 55 12.62 27.24 -20.74
C ASN A 55 12.76 27.92 -22.13
N ASN A 56 11.88 28.86 -22.49
CA ASN A 56 12.04 29.70 -23.69
C ASN A 56 13.04 30.85 -23.50
N PHE A 57 13.49 31.11 -22.26
CA PHE A 57 14.44 32.19 -21.93
C PHE A 57 15.82 31.61 -21.64
N ASP A 58 16.84 32.06 -22.36
CA ASP A 58 18.21 31.54 -22.23
C ASP A 58 18.80 31.73 -20.82
N ASP A 59 18.43 32.80 -20.12
CA ASP A 59 18.83 33.07 -18.72
C ASP A 59 18.34 31.99 -17.74
N PHE A 60 17.26 31.27 -18.07
CA PHE A 60 16.76 30.13 -17.29
C PHE A 60 17.26 28.80 -17.87
N ARG A 61 17.17 28.62 -19.19
CA ARG A 61 17.54 27.37 -19.87
C ARG A 61 19.02 27.02 -19.71
N LEU A 62 19.95 27.96 -19.93
CA LEU A 62 21.39 27.67 -19.94
C LEU A 62 21.94 27.22 -18.56
N PRO A 63 21.49 27.77 -17.42
CA PRO A 63 21.78 27.20 -16.11
C PRO A 63 21.21 25.78 -15.92
N ILE A 64 19.97 25.52 -16.36
CA ILE A 64 19.31 24.22 -16.22
C ILE A 64 20.01 23.14 -17.05
N ASP A 65 20.33 23.43 -18.32
CA ASP A 65 21.12 22.57 -19.22
C ASP A 65 22.46 22.15 -18.59
N ARG A 66 23.04 23.01 -17.76
CA ARG A 66 24.32 22.78 -17.07
C ARG A 66 24.16 21.95 -15.80
N ILE A 67 23.06 22.15 -15.07
CA ILE A 67 22.72 21.35 -13.88
C ILE A 67 22.42 19.91 -14.30
N ALA A 68 21.58 19.71 -15.32
CA ALA A 68 21.24 18.39 -15.87
C ALA A 68 22.50 17.58 -16.23
N LYS A 69 23.38 18.13 -17.09
CA LYS A 69 24.63 17.46 -17.50
C LYS A 69 25.57 17.13 -16.33
N THR A 70 25.52 17.92 -15.26
CA THR A 70 26.29 17.65 -14.03
C THR A 70 25.67 16.50 -13.23
N SER A 71 24.33 16.46 -13.13
CA SER A 71 23.58 15.35 -12.52
C SER A 71 23.77 14.04 -13.30
N ASP A 72 23.66 14.06 -14.62
CA ASP A 72 23.86 12.88 -15.48
C ASP A 72 25.27 12.30 -15.30
N SER A 73 26.29 13.16 -15.28
CA SER A 73 27.69 12.76 -15.04
C SER A 73 27.88 12.07 -13.68
N LEU A 74 27.16 12.53 -12.64
CA LEU A 74 27.19 11.91 -11.31
C LEU A 74 26.42 10.58 -11.29
N LEU A 75 25.28 10.48 -11.97
CA LEU A 75 24.50 9.24 -12.06
C LEU A 75 25.22 8.16 -12.89
N GLN A 76 25.92 8.55 -13.97
CA GLN A 76 26.82 7.67 -14.72
C GLN A 76 28.01 7.20 -13.88
N PHE A 77 28.62 8.09 -13.08
CA PHE A 77 29.72 7.71 -12.18
C PHE A 77 29.25 6.76 -11.06
N ILE A 78 28.07 7.00 -10.49
CA ILE A 78 27.45 6.07 -9.54
C ILE A 78 27.19 4.74 -10.25
N GLY A 79 26.48 4.74 -11.38
CA GLY A 79 26.14 3.59 -12.23
C GLY A 79 27.30 2.83 -12.89
N SER A 80 28.55 3.23 -12.65
CA SER A 80 29.76 2.52 -13.07
C SER A 80 30.70 2.17 -11.91
N SER A 81 30.26 2.34 -10.66
CA SER A 81 31.04 2.02 -9.45
C SER A 81 31.18 0.50 -9.22
N SER A 82 32.18 -0.10 -9.86
CA SER A 82 32.58 -1.52 -9.73
C SER A 82 33.12 -1.93 -8.34
N LYS A 83 32.93 -1.09 -7.32
CA LYS A 83 33.11 -1.44 -5.89
C LYS A 83 31.80 -1.63 -5.13
N THR A 84 30.67 -1.28 -5.75
CA THR A 84 29.32 -1.38 -5.16
C THR A 84 28.55 -2.60 -5.70
N TRP A 85 28.92 -3.08 -6.89
CA TRP A 85 28.24 -4.18 -7.57
C TRP A 85 29.24 -5.17 -8.17
N ASP A 86 28.77 -6.37 -8.48
CA ASP A 86 29.51 -7.36 -9.26
C ASP A 86 29.92 -6.76 -10.62
N PRO A 87 31.18 -6.93 -11.09
CA PRO A 87 31.62 -6.41 -12.39
C PRO A 87 30.81 -6.94 -13.60
N ASN A 88 30.01 -7.99 -13.44
CA ASN A 88 29.09 -8.50 -14.46
C ASN A 88 27.68 -7.86 -14.40
N ASN A 89 27.35 -7.08 -13.35
CA ASN A 89 26.02 -6.55 -13.06
C ASN A 89 26.00 -5.01 -12.90
N ALA A 90 26.83 -4.30 -13.66
CA ALA A 90 26.92 -2.84 -13.59
C ALA A 90 25.72 -2.15 -14.28
N ILE A 91 24.86 -1.51 -13.50
CA ILE A 91 23.64 -0.85 -14.00
C ILE A 91 24.01 0.51 -14.62
N HIS A 92 24.38 0.52 -15.90
CA HIS A 92 24.75 1.74 -16.61
C HIS A 92 23.58 2.73 -16.75
N PHE A 93 23.81 4.00 -16.38
CA PHE A 93 22.83 5.08 -16.56
C PHE A 93 22.62 5.39 -18.05
N PRO A 94 21.37 5.61 -18.53
CA PRO A 94 21.09 5.91 -19.94
C PRO A 94 21.82 7.15 -20.48
N ASN A 95 22.07 7.16 -21.80
CA ASN A 95 22.68 8.29 -22.51
C ASN A 95 21.61 9.05 -23.32
N ASN A 96 21.69 10.39 -23.36
CA ASN A 96 20.74 11.30 -24.02
C ASN A 96 19.28 11.19 -23.54
N ILE A 97 19.04 11.61 -22.29
CA ILE A 97 17.69 11.79 -21.71
C ILE A 97 16.78 12.61 -22.64
N ASP A 98 17.30 13.67 -23.28
CA ASP A 98 16.56 14.52 -24.23
C ASP A 98 15.94 13.78 -25.45
N SER A 99 16.27 12.50 -25.65
CA SER A 99 15.79 11.66 -26.76
C SER A 99 15.10 10.36 -26.34
N ILE A 100 14.98 10.11 -25.03
CA ILE A 100 14.43 8.87 -24.44
C ILE A 100 13.24 9.26 -23.55
N THR A 101 12.23 8.38 -23.43
CA THR A 101 11.08 8.68 -22.56
C THR A 101 11.46 8.65 -21.08
N ASP A 102 10.87 9.52 -20.27
CA ASP A 102 11.11 9.65 -18.81
C ASP A 102 11.09 8.30 -18.07
N ASP A 103 10.29 7.34 -18.56
CA ASP A 103 10.16 5.99 -18.02
C ASP A 103 11.46 5.19 -17.97
N GLU A 104 12.47 5.45 -18.81
CA GLU A 104 13.71 4.67 -18.84
C GLU A 104 14.69 5.11 -17.73
N ALA A 105 14.90 6.41 -17.58
CA ALA A 105 15.67 6.97 -16.47
C ALA A 105 14.98 6.69 -15.11
N TYR A 106 13.64 6.69 -15.08
CA TYR A 106 12.87 6.29 -13.91
C TYR A 106 12.98 4.79 -13.61
N ARG A 107 12.98 3.90 -14.62
CA ARG A 107 13.24 2.46 -14.47
C ARG A 107 14.62 2.21 -13.87
N TRP A 108 15.68 2.75 -14.49
CA TRP A 108 17.06 2.65 -14.00
C TRP A 108 17.18 3.05 -12.51
N LEU A 109 16.51 4.14 -12.11
CA LEU A 109 16.54 4.59 -10.72
C LEU A 109 15.77 3.66 -9.78
N VAL A 110 14.67 3.05 -10.22
CA VAL A 110 13.96 2.02 -9.42
C VAL A 110 14.83 0.78 -9.26
N ASP A 111 15.40 0.28 -10.35
CA ASP A 111 16.19 -0.96 -10.37
C ASP A 111 17.46 -0.80 -9.50
N MET A 112 18.19 0.32 -9.60
CA MET A 112 19.35 0.59 -8.75
C MET A 112 19.00 0.72 -7.25
N ASN A 113 17.79 1.18 -6.89
CA ASN A 113 17.36 1.21 -5.49
C ASN A 113 16.95 -0.16 -4.97
N ASP A 114 16.34 -1.00 -5.81
CA ASP A 114 15.92 -2.34 -5.42
C ASP A 114 17.14 -3.27 -5.20
N ASP A 115 18.16 -3.23 -6.06
CA ASP A 115 19.43 -3.95 -5.89
C ASP A 115 20.15 -3.58 -4.56
N ILE A 116 20.20 -2.29 -4.23
CA ILE A 116 20.84 -1.79 -2.99
C ILE A 116 20.07 -2.27 -1.75
N LEU A 117 18.74 -2.37 -1.85
CA LEU A 117 17.90 -2.87 -0.75
C LEU A 117 18.01 -4.39 -0.59
N GLU A 118 18.07 -5.17 -1.67
CA GLU A 118 18.27 -6.63 -1.58
C GLU A 118 19.65 -6.97 -0.96
N GLN A 119 20.72 -6.25 -1.34
CA GLN A 119 22.04 -6.40 -0.69
C GLN A 119 22.01 -6.02 0.80
N PHE A 120 21.25 -4.98 1.18
CA PHE A 120 21.10 -4.57 2.58
C PHE A 120 20.33 -5.61 3.40
N ASP A 121 19.22 -6.12 2.89
CA ASP A 121 18.39 -7.12 3.57
C ASP A 121 19.18 -8.43 3.76
N VAL A 122 19.92 -8.91 2.76
CA VAL A 122 20.85 -10.06 2.89
C VAL A 122 21.91 -9.80 3.96
N SER A 123 22.49 -8.59 4.02
CA SER A 123 23.48 -8.22 5.04
C SER A 123 22.91 -8.17 6.45
N VAL A 124 21.62 -7.84 6.59
CA VAL A 124 20.88 -7.79 7.85
C VAL A 124 20.48 -9.19 8.33
N ASP A 125 20.06 -10.08 7.44
CA ASP A 125 19.78 -11.48 7.77
C ASP A 125 21.07 -12.22 8.16
N GLU A 126 22.17 -12.00 7.43
CA GLU A 126 23.51 -12.49 7.79
C GLU A 126 24.01 -11.97 9.14
N PHE A 127 23.55 -10.81 9.61
CA PHE A 127 23.89 -10.27 10.93
C PHE A 127 23.03 -10.90 12.03
N GLN A 128 21.72 -11.03 11.81
CA GLN A 128 20.78 -11.66 12.75
C GLN A 128 21.16 -13.12 13.00
N GLU A 129 21.49 -13.91 11.96
CA GLU A 129 21.98 -15.28 12.15
C GLU A 129 23.22 -15.35 13.05
N LYS A 130 24.13 -14.37 12.98
CA LYS A 130 25.38 -14.36 13.76
C LYS A 130 25.13 -13.96 15.22
N GLU A 131 24.20 -13.05 15.49
CA GLU A 131 23.74 -12.74 16.86
C GLU A 131 23.05 -13.97 17.49
N GLU A 132 22.11 -14.63 16.78
CA GLU A 132 21.45 -15.85 17.28
C GLU A 132 22.45 -16.97 17.58
N LYS A 133 23.43 -17.20 16.68
CA LYS A 133 24.45 -18.23 16.84
C LYS A 133 25.51 -17.90 17.90
N THR A 134 25.59 -16.66 18.39
CA THR A 134 26.51 -16.24 19.48
C THR A 134 25.83 -16.00 20.82
N GLY A 135 24.49 -16.04 20.90
CA GLY A 135 23.74 -16.11 22.15
C GLY A 135 23.77 -14.83 23.00
N ARG A 136 24.16 -13.68 22.43
CA ARG A 136 24.14 -12.39 23.11
C ARG A 136 22.72 -11.81 23.16
N LEU A 137 21.98 -12.17 24.19
CA LEU A 137 20.69 -11.56 24.47
C LEU A 137 20.89 -10.11 24.96
N PHE A 138 20.75 -9.12 24.08
CA PHE A 138 20.71 -7.72 24.49
C PHE A 138 19.50 -7.45 25.39
N GLY A 139 19.76 -6.93 26.60
CA GLY A 139 18.71 -6.43 27.48
C GLY A 139 18.04 -5.20 26.87
N SER A 140 16.71 -5.17 26.88
CA SER A 140 15.92 -4.07 26.31
C SER A 140 16.01 -2.82 27.19
N ASP A 141 16.94 -1.92 26.85
CA ASP A 141 17.01 -0.57 27.41
C ASP A 141 15.91 0.32 26.77
N PRO A 142 14.96 0.91 27.53
CA PRO A 142 13.74 1.48 26.95
C PRO A 142 13.92 2.68 26.01
N ASP A 143 15.02 3.43 26.12
CA ASP A 143 15.19 4.74 25.47
C ASP A 143 16.05 4.70 24.19
N ASN A 144 16.58 3.54 23.78
CA ASN A 144 17.47 3.43 22.62
C ASN A 144 16.75 2.94 21.36
N ASN A 145 16.15 3.87 20.61
CA ASN A 145 15.45 3.62 19.34
C ASN A 145 16.41 3.21 18.20
N GLY A 146 16.86 1.95 18.20
CA GLY A 146 17.53 1.33 17.06
C GLY A 146 16.60 1.23 15.83
N PHE A 147 17.13 1.55 14.65
CA PHE A 147 16.37 1.58 13.40
C PHE A 147 15.72 0.23 13.07
N LYS A 148 14.39 0.19 12.97
CA LYS A 148 13.67 -0.86 12.24
C LYS A 148 13.40 -0.42 10.81
N LEU A 149 13.90 -1.17 9.84
CA LEU A 149 13.60 -0.95 8.42
C LEU A 149 12.12 -1.28 8.16
N VAL A 150 11.35 -0.29 7.68
CA VAL A 150 9.98 -0.49 7.24
C VAL A 150 9.98 -0.63 5.72
N GLN A 151 10.02 -1.86 5.20
CA GLN A 151 9.79 -2.11 3.78
C GLN A 151 8.38 -1.61 3.40
N GLY A 152 8.32 -0.76 2.37
CA GLY A 152 7.09 -0.14 1.89
C GLY A 152 7.29 0.52 0.53
N LYS A 153 7.39 -0.29 -0.54
CA LYS A 153 7.44 0.21 -1.92
C LYS A 153 6.11 0.92 -2.25
N LYS A 154 6.07 2.09 -2.91
CA LYS A 154 7.12 2.96 -3.49
C LYS A 154 6.98 4.39 -2.97
N LYS A 155 8.10 5.12 -2.82
CA LYS A 155 8.04 6.60 -2.62
C LYS A 155 9.34 7.33 -2.97
N LYS A 156 9.26 8.30 -3.90
CA LYS A 156 9.88 9.63 -3.75
C LYS A 156 9.42 10.65 -4.81
N LYS A 157 8.83 11.75 -4.32
CA LYS A 157 9.13 13.14 -4.74
C LYS A 157 9.44 13.89 -3.43
N GLY A 158 10.49 14.72 -3.39
CA GLY A 158 11.03 15.40 -2.19
C GLY A 158 12.49 15.01 -1.85
N ASP A 159 13.18 15.66 -0.89
CA ASP A 159 12.76 16.78 -0.01
C ASP A 159 13.47 18.12 -0.37
N SER A 160 13.90 19.13 0.42
CA SER A 160 13.91 19.49 1.87
C SER A 160 13.37 20.95 2.03
N GLY A 161 13.80 21.92 2.86
CA GLY A 161 14.94 22.22 3.77
C GLY A 161 14.89 23.74 4.11
N LEU A 162 15.81 24.40 4.84
CA LEU A 162 16.96 23.95 5.65
C LEU A 162 17.49 25.10 6.57
N MET A 163 18.08 24.78 7.74
CA MET A 163 18.98 25.61 8.62
C MET A 163 18.41 26.92 9.25
N SER A 164 18.98 27.58 10.28
CA SER A 164 19.64 27.22 11.58
C SER A 164 19.69 28.53 12.47
N ASP A 165 20.37 28.77 13.61
CA ASP A 165 21.40 28.06 14.42
C ASP A 165 21.58 28.61 15.87
N SER A 166 22.17 27.81 16.78
CA SER A 166 22.97 28.16 17.98
C SER A 166 22.42 28.93 19.23
N VAL A 167 23.07 28.66 20.38
CA VAL A 167 23.15 29.41 21.68
C VAL A 167 21.92 29.51 22.61
N CYS A 168 22.08 29.09 23.88
CA CYS A 168 21.54 29.79 25.06
C CYS A 168 22.35 29.47 26.34
N GLU A 169 22.26 30.34 27.35
CA GLU A 169 23.02 30.27 28.61
C GLU A 169 22.26 29.54 29.74
N SER A 170 22.96 29.37 30.87
CA SER A 170 22.39 28.90 32.13
C SER A 170 21.50 29.96 32.79
N LEU A 171 20.48 29.53 33.53
CA LEU A 171 20.33 29.88 34.95
C LEU A 171 19.26 29.04 35.67
N SER A 172 19.28 29.10 36.99
CA SER A 172 18.53 28.24 37.91
C SER A 172 17.35 28.95 38.56
N THR A 173 16.31 28.18 38.91
CA THR A 173 15.62 28.36 40.20
C THR A 173 15.05 27.06 40.75
N LYS A 174 14.98 26.98 42.09
CA LYS A 174 14.22 25.99 42.87
C LYS A 174 12.81 26.60 43.16
N GLU A 175 11.87 26.07 43.95
CA GLU A 175 11.80 25.06 45.03
C GLU A 175 10.43 24.36 45.04
N GLY A 176 10.16 23.47 46.00
CA GLY A 176 8.79 23.14 46.41
C GLY A 176 8.44 21.64 46.44
N GLY A 177 8.93 20.91 47.44
CA GLY A 177 8.50 19.54 47.71
C GLY A 177 7.67 19.42 48.99
N SER A 178 6.84 18.40 49.08
CA SER A 178 6.43 17.82 50.37
C SER A 178 6.11 16.33 50.20
N SER A 179 6.24 15.58 51.29
CA SER A 179 6.17 14.13 51.33
C SER A 179 4.77 13.60 51.61
N ASN A 180 4.52 12.35 51.23
CA ASN A 180 3.87 11.44 52.15
C ASN A 180 4.30 9.99 51.90
N SER A 181 4.43 9.23 52.98
CA SER A 181 4.72 7.80 52.97
C SER A 181 4.06 7.16 54.20
N TYR A 182 3.61 5.90 54.09
CA TYR A 182 3.85 4.85 55.09
C TYR A 182 3.12 3.54 54.74
N SER A 183 3.61 2.46 55.37
CA SER A 183 3.04 1.12 55.45
C SER A 183 3.02 0.30 54.16
N GLY A 184 3.57 -0.91 54.25
CA GLY A 184 3.41 -1.97 53.26
C GLY A 184 3.18 -3.29 53.98
N ALA A 185 2.43 -4.19 53.33
CA ALA A 185 2.22 -5.55 53.80
C ALA A 185 2.72 -6.54 52.72
N LYS A 186 3.46 -7.56 53.15
CA LYS A 186 3.91 -8.66 52.26
C LYS A 186 2.86 -9.76 52.24
N VAL A 187 2.73 -10.48 51.12
CA VAL A 187 3.11 -11.92 51.00
C VAL A 187 2.68 -12.52 49.64
N LYS A 188 3.64 -13.25 49.01
CA LYS A 188 3.52 -14.25 47.93
C LYS A 188 2.75 -13.91 46.64
N LYS A 189 3.53 -13.63 45.58
CA LYS A 189 3.20 -14.05 44.21
C LYS A 189 2.99 -15.57 44.15
N GLY A 190 1.96 -16.02 43.43
CA GLY A 190 1.98 -17.30 42.72
C GLY A 190 2.14 -17.00 41.23
N ALA A 191 3.30 -17.28 40.65
CA ALA A 191 3.56 -16.97 39.24
C ALA A 191 3.26 -18.20 38.37
N LEU A 192 2.17 -18.15 37.60
CA LEU A 192 2.13 -18.89 36.34
C LEU A 192 3.05 -18.18 35.35
N THR A 193 3.84 -18.96 34.63
CA THR A 193 4.73 -18.46 33.57
C THR A 193 3.90 -18.04 32.36
N MET A 194 3.75 -16.73 32.14
CA MET A 194 3.44 -16.24 30.80
C MET A 194 4.66 -16.49 29.92
N VAL A 195 4.50 -17.38 28.94
CA VAL A 195 5.45 -17.51 27.83
C VAL A 195 5.26 -16.27 26.95
N THR A 196 6.24 -15.37 26.96
CA THR A 196 6.27 -14.23 26.03
C THR A 196 6.66 -14.71 24.64
N THR A 197 5.70 -15.27 23.92
CA THR A 197 5.82 -15.56 22.49
C THR A 197 6.10 -14.26 21.75
N GLY A 198 7.20 -14.21 20.99
CA GLY A 198 7.40 -13.12 20.02
C GLY A 198 6.22 -13.10 19.04
N LYS A 199 5.72 -11.89 18.71
CA LYS A 199 4.61 -11.74 17.76
C LYS A 199 5.00 -12.35 16.41
N ALA A 200 4.27 -13.37 15.98
CA ALA A 200 4.47 -13.97 14.67
C ALA A 200 4.03 -13.00 13.57
N LYS A 201 4.87 -12.80 12.55
CA LYS A 201 4.53 -12.01 11.35
C LYS A 201 3.36 -12.69 10.63
N VAL A 202 2.29 -11.95 10.37
CA VAL A 202 1.08 -12.48 9.71
C VAL A 202 1.46 -13.05 8.32
N PRO A 203 1.11 -14.30 8.00
CA PRO A 203 1.51 -14.92 6.74
C PRO A 203 0.67 -14.41 5.57
N PHE A 204 1.36 -14.03 4.48
CA PHE A 204 0.71 -13.62 3.22
C PHE A 204 0.10 -14.79 2.45
N HIS A 205 0.63 -15.99 2.66
CA HIS A 205 0.06 -17.23 2.18
C HIS A 205 0.19 -18.32 3.24
N VAL A 206 -0.91 -19.04 3.47
CA VAL A 206 -0.95 -20.25 4.30
C VAL A 206 -1.26 -21.46 3.39
N PRO A 207 -0.27 -22.32 3.08
CA PRO A 207 -0.44 -23.44 2.15
C PRO A 207 -1.45 -24.50 2.59
N THR A 208 -1.79 -24.58 3.88
CA THR A 208 -2.74 -25.55 4.44
C THR A 208 -4.21 -25.14 4.30
N ILE A 209 -4.50 -23.90 3.86
CA ILE A 209 -5.87 -23.46 3.56
C ILE A 209 -6.34 -24.09 2.25
N ARG A 210 -7.43 -24.87 2.34
CA ARG A 210 -8.17 -25.41 1.17
C ARG A 210 -8.60 -24.29 0.24
N LYS A 211 -8.69 -24.55 -1.06
CA LYS A 211 -9.14 -23.55 -2.03
C LYS A 211 -10.62 -23.21 -1.78
N PRO A 212 -10.98 -21.96 -1.42
CA PRO A 212 -12.39 -21.59 -1.22
C PRO A 212 -13.25 -21.83 -2.46
N GLN A 213 -12.64 -21.87 -3.65
CA GLN A 213 -13.30 -22.20 -4.91
C GLN A 213 -13.84 -23.64 -4.93
N GLU A 214 -13.10 -24.59 -4.36
CA GLU A 214 -13.54 -25.98 -4.21
C GLU A 214 -14.56 -26.10 -3.06
N GLU A 215 -14.26 -25.50 -1.91
CA GLU A 215 -15.06 -25.64 -0.70
C GLU A 215 -16.47 -25.03 -0.84
N TYR A 216 -16.58 -23.85 -1.46
CA TYR A 216 -17.85 -23.16 -1.69
C TYR A 216 -18.37 -23.26 -3.13
N ASN A 217 -17.74 -24.12 -3.96
CA ASN A 217 -18.10 -24.32 -5.38
C ASN A 217 -18.17 -23.00 -6.19
N ILE A 218 -17.16 -22.14 -6.02
CA ILE A 218 -17.06 -20.84 -6.70
C ILE A 218 -16.61 -21.07 -8.15
N LEU A 219 -17.57 -21.26 -9.05
CA LEU A 219 -17.31 -21.44 -10.47
C LEU A 219 -16.91 -20.10 -11.13
N VAL A 220 -15.70 -20.04 -11.69
CA VAL A 220 -15.14 -18.86 -12.36
C VAL A 220 -14.78 -19.19 -13.81
N ASN A 221 -15.21 -18.36 -14.76
CA ASN A 221 -14.83 -18.53 -16.16
C ASN A 221 -13.45 -17.89 -16.45
N ASN A 222 -12.40 -18.67 -16.27
CA ASN A 222 -11.01 -18.25 -16.53
C ASN A 222 -10.59 -18.26 -18.02
N SER A 223 -11.44 -18.71 -18.94
CA SER A 223 -11.08 -18.74 -20.38
C SER A 223 -10.56 -17.39 -20.88
N ASN A 224 -9.59 -17.45 -21.80
CA ASN A 224 -8.97 -16.28 -22.43
C ASN A 224 -9.93 -15.61 -23.43
N GLN A 225 -10.99 -15.02 -22.87
CA GLN A 225 -12.08 -14.31 -23.54
C GLN A 225 -12.52 -13.14 -22.63
N PRO A 226 -12.98 -12.01 -23.20
CA PRO A 226 -13.43 -10.83 -22.45
C PRO A 226 -14.41 -11.15 -21.31
N PHE A 227 -14.52 -10.24 -20.33
CA PHE A 227 -15.54 -10.38 -19.29
C PHE A 227 -16.94 -10.15 -19.84
N GLU A 228 -17.91 -10.95 -19.38
CA GLU A 228 -19.32 -10.77 -19.76
C GLU A 228 -20.11 -10.19 -18.59
N HIS A 229 -20.46 -8.91 -18.71
CA HIS A 229 -21.31 -8.22 -17.74
C HIS A 229 -22.78 -8.63 -17.91
N VAL A 230 -23.14 -9.87 -17.57
CA VAL A 230 -24.48 -10.49 -17.75
C VAL A 230 -25.67 -9.73 -17.13
N TRP A 231 -25.41 -8.75 -16.25
CA TRP A 231 -26.42 -7.90 -15.62
C TRP A 231 -26.56 -6.51 -16.26
N LEU A 232 -25.76 -6.19 -17.29
CA LEU A 232 -25.83 -4.93 -18.02
C LEU A 232 -26.56 -5.11 -19.35
N GLN A 233 -27.24 -4.03 -19.78
CA GLN A 233 -27.78 -3.94 -21.13
C GLN A 233 -26.63 -3.68 -22.11
N ARG A 234 -26.76 -4.17 -23.36
CA ARG A 234 -25.90 -3.73 -24.46
C ARG A 234 -26.47 -2.48 -25.12
N SER A 235 -25.62 -1.74 -25.83
CA SER A 235 -26.01 -0.65 -26.72
C SER A 235 -26.89 -1.13 -27.87
N GLU A 236 -27.58 -0.22 -28.57
CA GLU A 236 -28.49 -0.55 -29.68
C GLU A 236 -27.79 -1.24 -30.87
N ASP A 237 -26.49 -0.99 -31.04
CA ASP A 237 -25.59 -1.66 -32.00
C ASP A 237 -25.00 -2.99 -31.47
N GLY A 238 -25.25 -3.34 -30.21
CA GLY A 238 -24.71 -4.51 -29.51
C GLY A 238 -23.23 -4.43 -29.12
N LEU A 239 -22.50 -3.41 -29.56
CA LEU A 239 -21.03 -3.36 -29.52
C LEU A 239 -20.45 -3.22 -28.11
N ARG A 240 -21.11 -2.47 -27.23
CA ARG A 240 -20.65 -2.22 -25.85
C ARG A 240 -21.73 -2.54 -24.81
N PHE A 241 -21.31 -2.70 -23.57
CA PHE A 241 -22.23 -2.61 -22.44
C PHE A 241 -22.59 -1.15 -22.16
N VAL A 242 -23.81 -0.93 -21.66
CA VAL A 242 -24.31 0.36 -21.16
C VAL A 242 -24.15 0.35 -19.64
N HIS A 243 -23.31 1.23 -19.12
CA HIS A 243 -23.08 1.33 -17.69
C HIS A 243 -24.30 1.96 -16.99
N PRO A 244 -24.74 1.48 -15.80
CA PRO A 244 -26.00 1.93 -15.18
C PRO A 244 -26.04 3.43 -14.85
N LEU A 245 -24.88 4.09 -14.77
CA LEU A 245 -24.77 5.52 -14.44
C LEU A 245 -24.84 6.44 -15.66
N GLU A 246 -24.80 5.95 -16.90
CA GLU A 246 -24.81 6.79 -18.13
C GLU A 246 -26.03 7.72 -18.25
N LYS A 247 -27.07 7.48 -17.45
CA LYS A 247 -28.35 8.22 -17.44
C LYS A 247 -28.51 9.11 -16.19
N LEU A 248 -27.52 9.19 -15.32
CA LEU A 248 -27.56 9.94 -14.05
C LEU A 248 -26.58 11.12 -14.10
N SER A 249 -26.94 12.26 -13.54
CA SER A 249 -26.01 13.39 -13.42
C SER A 249 -25.24 13.30 -12.12
N VAL A 250 -23.93 13.57 -12.17
CA VAL A 250 -23.11 13.72 -10.95
C VAL A 250 -23.70 14.77 -10.00
N MET A 251 -24.35 15.81 -10.56
CA MET A 251 -25.01 16.89 -9.81
C MET A 251 -26.26 16.44 -9.03
N ASP A 252 -26.77 15.24 -9.31
CA ASP A 252 -27.87 14.63 -8.54
C ASP A 252 -27.35 14.10 -7.19
N PHE A 253 -26.08 13.65 -7.13
CA PHE A 253 -25.43 13.08 -5.94
C PHE A 253 -24.78 14.13 -5.03
N VAL A 254 -24.39 15.29 -5.58
CA VAL A 254 -23.74 16.37 -4.83
C VAL A 254 -24.64 16.87 -3.70
N ASP A 255 -24.11 16.82 -2.47
CA ASP A 255 -24.79 17.32 -1.27
C ASP A 255 -25.09 18.82 -1.37
N LYS A 256 -26.31 19.21 -0.98
CA LYS A 256 -26.80 20.59 -1.06
C LYS A 256 -26.84 21.29 0.31
N ASP A 257 -27.21 20.56 1.37
CA ASP A 257 -27.51 21.13 2.70
C ASP A 257 -26.45 20.83 3.79
N ILE A 258 -25.17 20.92 3.46
CA ILE A 258 -24.05 20.61 4.39
C ILE A 258 -23.76 21.75 5.37
N ALA A 259 -24.28 22.96 5.14
CA ALA A 259 -23.94 24.15 5.94
C ALA A 259 -24.30 24.02 7.44
N ASN A 260 -25.22 23.11 7.79
CA ASN A 260 -25.65 22.81 9.15
C ASN A 260 -25.27 21.37 9.60
N LEU A 261 -24.31 20.72 8.94
CA LEU A 261 -23.95 19.32 9.21
C LEU A 261 -23.04 19.21 10.44
N GLU A 262 -23.51 18.55 11.50
CA GLU A 262 -22.69 18.16 12.65
C GLU A 262 -22.06 16.77 12.42
N PRO A 263 -20.72 16.62 12.44
CA PRO A 263 -20.05 15.33 12.21
C PRO A 263 -20.35 14.30 13.30
N ILE A 264 -20.93 13.16 12.92
CA ILE A 264 -21.31 12.10 13.86
C ILE A 264 -20.12 11.17 14.08
N ARG A 265 -19.39 11.35 15.19
CA ARG A 265 -18.32 10.42 15.61
C ARG A 265 -18.95 9.11 16.12
N PRO A 266 -18.49 7.93 15.67
CA PRO A 266 -18.99 6.66 16.20
C PRO A 266 -18.58 6.45 17.68
N PRO A 267 -19.21 5.49 18.38
CA PRO A 267 -18.74 4.98 19.67
C PRO A 267 -17.36 4.32 19.56
N SER A 268 -16.90 3.60 20.60
CA SER A 268 -15.74 2.73 20.43
C SER A 268 -16.13 1.45 19.69
N ILE A 269 -15.17 0.79 19.04
CA ILE A 269 -15.37 -0.49 18.36
C ILE A 269 -15.82 -1.62 19.31
N GLU A 270 -15.46 -1.55 20.60
CA GLU A 270 -15.90 -2.47 21.65
C GLU A 270 -17.33 -2.21 22.14
N SER A 271 -17.85 -0.99 21.95
CA SER A 271 -19.19 -0.56 22.37
C SER A 271 -20.20 -0.48 21.21
N THR A 272 -19.73 -0.49 19.97
CA THR A 272 -20.55 -0.47 18.77
C THR A 272 -21.08 -1.87 18.45
N PRO A 273 -22.39 -2.05 18.20
CA PRO A 273 -22.95 -3.33 17.79
C PRO A 273 -22.25 -3.89 16.55
N PHE A 274 -21.90 -5.17 16.61
CA PHE A 274 -21.17 -5.87 15.57
C PHE A 274 -21.89 -7.16 15.17
N LYS A 275 -21.92 -7.45 13.86
CA LYS A 275 -22.43 -8.71 13.34
C LYS A 275 -21.53 -9.27 12.25
N LEU A 276 -20.93 -10.43 12.53
CA LEU A 276 -20.39 -11.32 11.50
C LEU A 276 -21.55 -12.00 10.75
N VAL A 277 -21.58 -11.83 9.43
CA VAL A 277 -22.64 -12.25 8.51
C VAL A 277 -22.12 -13.42 7.67
N GLU A 278 -22.38 -14.63 8.15
CA GLU A 278 -22.01 -15.90 7.51
C GLU A 278 -23.23 -16.68 7.01
N GLU A 279 -24.45 -16.18 7.23
CA GLU A 279 -25.70 -16.89 6.91
C GLU A 279 -26.64 -16.05 6.04
N VAL A 280 -27.36 -16.71 5.14
CA VAL A 280 -28.26 -16.07 4.17
C VAL A 280 -29.42 -15.32 4.86
N LYS A 281 -29.80 -15.72 6.07
CA LYS A 281 -30.74 -14.97 6.92
C LYS A 281 -30.15 -13.61 7.30
N ASP A 282 -28.93 -13.60 7.83
CA ASP A 282 -28.30 -12.40 8.35
C ASP A 282 -27.94 -11.42 7.22
N LEU A 283 -27.61 -11.94 6.03
CA LEU A 283 -27.43 -11.14 4.82
C LEU A 283 -28.72 -10.44 4.36
N LYS A 284 -29.89 -11.07 4.55
CA LYS A 284 -31.20 -10.43 4.28
C LYS A 284 -31.53 -9.35 5.31
N GLU A 285 -31.17 -9.57 6.58
CA GLU A 285 -31.34 -8.58 7.65
C GLU A 285 -30.42 -7.36 7.42
N LEU A 286 -29.16 -7.58 7.04
CA LEU A 286 -28.24 -6.54 6.57
C LEU A 286 -28.83 -5.76 5.37
N ALA A 287 -29.26 -6.46 4.31
CA ALA A 287 -29.86 -5.81 3.15
C ALA A 287 -31.13 -4.99 3.50
N ALA A 288 -31.89 -5.40 4.51
CA ALA A 288 -33.04 -4.64 5.00
C ALA A 288 -32.62 -3.37 5.77
N LYS A 289 -31.56 -3.44 6.57
CA LYS A 289 -30.99 -2.30 7.28
C LYS A 289 -30.39 -1.27 6.33
N LEU A 290 -29.63 -1.69 5.32
CA LEU A 290 -29.02 -0.79 4.33
C LEU A 290 -30.04 -0.05 3.45
N ARG A 291 -31.28 -0.54 3.31
CA ARG A 291 -32.37 0.21 2.68
C ARG A 291 -32.92 1.35 3.55
N ASN A 292 -32.74 1.27 4.87
CA ASN A 292 -33.32 2.18 5.86
C ASN A 292 -32.36 3.28 6.36
N VAL A 293 -31.07 3.21 6.01
CA VAL A 293 -30.09 4.29 6.21
C VAL A 293 -29.84 5.02 4.90
N ASP A 294 -29.43 6.29 4.91
CA ASP A 294 -29.18 7.05 3.68
C ASP A 294 -27.71 7.02 3.23
N GLU A 295 -26.78 6.72 4.14
CA GLU A 295 -25.38 6.41 3.82
C GLU A 295 -24.84 5.20 4.61
N PHE A 296 -23.89 4.50 3.99
CA PHE A 296 -23.09 3.46 4.64
C PHE A 296 -21.66 3.42 4.08
N ALA A 297 -20.70 3.08 4.93
CA ALA A 297 -19.32 2.82 4.56
C ALA A 297 -19.17 1.40 4.02
N VAL A 298 -18.27 1.19 3.05
CA VAL A 298 -17.93 -0.14 2.49
C VAL A 298 -16.42 -0.23 2.29
N ASP A 299 -15.85 -1.39 2.55
CA ASP A 299 -14.48 -1.79 2.18
C ASP A 299 -14.44 -3.30 1.85
N LEU A 300 -13.37 -3.78 1.20
CA LEU A 300 -13.22 -5.18 0.75
C LEU A 300 -11.83 -5.76 1.01
N GLU A 301 -11.78 -7.03 1.43
CA GLU A 301 -10.53 -7.81 1.43
C GLU A 301 -10.44 -8.73 0.21
N HIS A 302 -9.22 -8.90 -0.32
CA HIS A 302 -8.97 -9.65 -1.56
C HIS A 302 -7.81 -10.63 -1.44
N ASN A 303 -7.89 -11.76 -2.16
CA ASN A 303 -6.75 -12.65 -2.40
C ASN A 303 -6.57 -12.89 -3.90
N GLN A 304 -5.41 -12.49 -4.42
CA GLN A 304 -5.00 -12.69 -5.82
C GLN A 304 -3.94 -13.79 -6.00
N TYR A 305 -3.45 -14.43 -4.94
CA TYR A 305 -2.32 -15.36 -5.05
C TYR A 305 -2.77 -16.79 -5.38
N ARG A 306 -3.93 -17.22 -4.87
CA ARG A 306 -4.46 -18.60 -5.00
C ARG A 306 -5.76 -18.69 -5.80
N SER A 307 -5.88 -17.83 -6.82
CA SER A 307 -6.93 -17.81 -7.85
C SER A 307 -6.41 -17.02 -9.05
N PHE A 308 -6.88 -17.30 -10.27
CA PHE A 308 -6.39 -16.67 -11.49
C PHE A 308 -6.91 -15.23 -11.64
N GLN A 309 -8.22 -15.03 -11.52
CA GLN A 309 -8.84 -13.69 -11.50
C GLN A 309 -8.87 -13.07 -10.10
N GLY A 310 -8.54 -13.83 -9.06
CA GLY A 310 -8.58 -13.40 -7.66
C GLY A 310 -9.99 -13.38 -7.05
N LEU A 311 -10.05 -13.33 -5.72
CA LEU A 311 -11.28 -13.51 -4.93
C LEU A 311 -11.46 -12.38 -3.90
N THR A 312 -12.62 -11.72 -3.88
CA THR A 312 -13.05 -10.96 -2.70
C THR A 312 -13.35 -11.93 -1.56
N CYS A 313 -12.53 -11.86 -0.52
CA CYS A 313 -12.53 -12.77 0.63
C CYS A 313 -13.31 -12.25 1.84
N LEU A 314 -13.57 -10.93 1.88
CA LEU A 314 -14.39 -10.28 2.89
C LEU A 314 -15.06 -9.03 2.31
N MET A 315 -16.17 -8.61 2.89
CA MET A 315 -16.79 -7.31 2.66
C MET A 315 -17.19 -6.70 4.00
N GLN A 316 -16.69 -5.49 4.25
CA GLN A 316 -16.93 -4.76 5.48
C GLN A 316 -17.95 -3.65 5.21
N ILE A 317 -18.92 -3.47 6.10
CA ILE A 317 -19.95 -2.44 5.97
C ILE A 317 -20.24 -1.82 7.33
N SER A 318 -20.11 -0.51 7.46
CA SER A 318 -20.51 0.23 8.66
C SER A 318 -21.61 1.24 8.37
N THR A 319 -22.61 1.24 9.23
CA THR A 319 -23.66 2.26 9.28
C THR A 319 -23.31 3.31 10.34
N ARG A 320 -24.18 4.32 10.54
CA ARG A 320 -24.04 5.26 11.68
C ARG A 320 -24.19 4.63 13.06
N THR A 321 -24.63 3.37 13.16
CA THR A 321 -25.07 2.74 14.42
C THR A 321 -24.51 1.35 14.69
N GLU A 322 -23.96 0.67 13.69
CA GLU A 322 -23.51 -0.73 13.78
C GLU A 322 -22.60 -1.13 12.60
N ASP A 323 -21.68 -2.07 12.87
CA ASP A 323 -20.70 -2.60 11.93
C ASP A 323 -21.02 -4.05 11.51
N PHE A 324 -20.69 -4.39 10.27
CA PHE A 324 -20.84 -5.72 9.70
C PHE A 324 -19.54 -6.18 9.02
N ILE A 325 -19.24 -7.46 9.21
CA ILE A 325 -18.29 -8.19 8.36
C ILE A 325 -19.07 -9.29 7.66
N VAL A 326 -18.99 -9.37 6.34
CA VAL A 326 -19.71 -10.33 5.51
C VAL A 326 -18.74 -11.33 4.91
N ASP A 327 -18.97 -12.63 5.15
CA ASP A 327 -18.18 -13.69 4.53
C ASP A 327 -18.60 -13.88 3.06
N THR A 328 -17.90 -13.19 2.18
CA THR A 328 -18.12 -13.25 0.73
C THR A 328 -17.71 -14.58 0.10
N LEU A 329 -16.90 -15.41 0.76
CA LEU A 329 -16.55 -16.75 0.29
C LEU A 329 -17.70 -17.72 0.54
N LYS A 330 -18.22 -17.74 1.78
CA LYS A 330 -19.34 -18.61 2.16
C LYS A 330 -20.67 -18.16 1.55
N LEU A 331 -20.92 -16.85 1.42
CA LEU A 331 -22.16 -16.28 0.89
C LEU A 331 -22.08 -15.89 -0.59
N ARG A 332 -21.03 -16.31 -1.30
CA ARG A 332 -20.62 -15.88 -2.66
C ARG A 332 -21.77 -15.63 -3.64
N ILE A 333 -22.64 -16.63 -3.83
CA ILE A 333 -23.76 -16.60 -4.79
C ILE A 333 -24.97 -15.77 -4.31
N HIS A 334 -24.99 -15.35 -3.05
CA HIS A 334 -26.09 -14.63 -2.40
C HIS A 334 -25.83 -13.12 -2.25
N ILE A 335 -24.55 -12.69 -2.17
CA ILE A 335 -24.18 -11.27 -2.05
C ILE A 335 -24.84 -10.41 -3.14
N GLY A 336 -24.64 -10.76 -4.41
CA GLY A 336 -25.22 -10.05 -5.56
C GLY A 336 -26.75 -9.93 -5.48
N PRO A 337 -27.50 -11.04 -5.41
CA PRO A 337 -28.97 -11.03 -5.31
C PRO A 337 -29.58 -10.21 -4.17
N TYR A 338 -28.88 -10.01 -3.04
CA TYR A 338 -29.43 -9.26 -1.90
C TYR A 338 -28.91 -7.82 -1.77
N LEU A 339 -27.69 -7.51 -2.23
CA LEU A 339 -27.09 -6.18 -2.06
C LEU A 339 -27.11 -5.29 -3.31
N ARG A 340 -27.18 -5.87 -4.53
CA ARG A 340 -27.05 -5.12 -5.80
C ARG A 340 -27.94 -3.90 -5.90
N GLU A 341 -29.24 -4.02 -5.63
CA GLU A 341 -30.15 -2.89 -5.80
C GLU A 341 -29.91 -1.77 -4.78
N VAL A 342 -29.34 -2.05 -3.60
CA VAL A 342 -28.98 -1.01 -2.60
C VAL A 342 -27.69 -0.29 -2.99
N PHE A 343 -26.72 -1.03 -3.54
CA PHE A 343 -25.49 -0.45 -4.10
C PHE A 343 -25.78 0.39 -5.36
N LYS A 344 -26.84 0.05 -6.10
CA LYS A 344 -27.32 0.74 -7.30
C LYS A 344 -28.40 1.81 -7.05
N ASP A 345 -28.89 1.95 -5.81
CA ASP A 345 -29.87 2.98 -5.44
C ASP A 345 -29.19 4.37 -5.35
N PRO A 346 -29.55 5.34 -6.22
CA PRO A 346 -28.95 6.68 -6.22
C PRO A 346 -29.31 7.49 -4.97
N MET A 347 -30.38 7.14 -4.24
CA MET A 347 -30.74 7.77 -2.97
C MET A 347 -29.84 7.33 -1.82
N LYS A 348 -29.06 6.25 -2.00
CA LYS A 348 -28.18 5.67 -0.97
C LYS A 348 -26.75 6.02 -1.30
N LYS A 349 -26.04 6.65 -0.37
CA LYS A 349 -24.63 6.99 -0.54
C LYS A 349 -23.74 5.87 -0.03
N LYS A 350 -22.78 5.47 -0.85
CA LYS A 350 -21.73 4.53 -0.46
C LYS A 350 -20.46 5.34 -0.22
N VAL A 351 -19.81 5.14 0.93
CA VAL A 351 -18.56 5.80 1.29
C VAL A 351 -17.44 4.77 1.29
N MET A 352 -16.37 5.00 0.53
CA MET A 352 -15.23 4.07 0.41
C MET A 352 -13.90 4.84 0.44
N HIS A 353 -12.76 4.14 0.32
CA HIS A 353 -11.44 4.76 0.35
C HIS A 353 -10.47 4.18 -0.70
N GLY A 354 -10.24 4.90 -1.81
CA GLY A 354 -9.31 4.43 -2.85
C GLY A 354 -9.87 3.24 -3.64
N SER A 355 -11.19 3.24 -3.85
CA SER A 355 -12.00 2.10 -4.31
C SER A 355 -11.85 1.70 -5.78
N ASP A 356 -10.78 2.18 -6.44
CA ASP A 356 -10.40 1.89 -7.81
C ASP A 356 -10.28 0.37 -8.11
N LYS A 357 -10.03 -0.47 -7.10
CA LYS A 357 -10.08 -1.94 -7.25
C LYS A 357 -11.39 -2.55 -6.75
N ASP A 358 -11.99 -1.99 -5.70
CA ASP A 358 -13.21 -2.54 -5.11
C ASP A 358 -14.39 -2.50 -6.07
N ILE A 359 -14.55 -1.42 -6.84
CA ILE A 359 -15.58 -1.33 -7.88
C ILE A 359 -15.44 -2.47 -8.89
N LEU A 360 -14.21 -2.77 -9.32
CA LEU A 360 -13.94 -3.84 -10.28
C LEU A 360 -14.20 -5.23 -9.66
N TRP A 361 -13.84 -5.42 -8.39
CA TRP A 361 -14.09 -6.64 -7.64
C TRP A 361 -15.59 -6.88 -7.40
N LEU A 362 -16.36 -5.85 -7.00
CA LEU A 362 -17.82 -5.89 -6.84
C LEU A 362 -18.53 -6.35 -8.13
N GLN A 363 -18.06 -5.86 -9.28
CA GLN A 363 -18.58 -6.24 -10.59
C GLN A 363 -18.22 -7.68 -10.96
N ARG A 364 -16.93 -8.04 -10.90
CA ARG A 364 -16.43 -9.40 -11.18
C ARG A 364 -17.15 -10.45 -10.36
N ASP A 365 -17.25 -10.21 -9.05
CA ASP A 365 -17.63 -11.24 -8.10
C ASP A 365 -19.13 -11.33 -7.86
N PHE A 366 -19.84 -10.21 -7.81
CA PHE A 366 -21.24 -10.18 -7.39
C PHE A 366 -22.18 -9.57 -8.45
N GLY A 367 -21.63 -9.06 -9.56
CA GLY A 367 -22.36 -8.25 -10.52
C GLY A 367 -22.97 -7.01 -9.85
N ILE A 368 -22.28 -6.42 -8.88
CA ILE A 368 -22.69 -5.21 -8.18
C ILE A 368 -22.07 -4.00 -8.89
N TYR A 369 -22.92 -3.04 -9.25
CA TYR A 369 -22.53 -1.76 -9.83
C TYR A 369 -22.98 -0.68 -8.86
N LEU A 370 -22.10 0.26 -8.57
CA LEU A 370 -22.24 1.20 -7.48
C LEU A 370 -22.52 2.60 -8.04
N CYS A 371 -23.49 3.30 -7.46
CA CYS A 371 -23.82 4.70 -7.78
C CYS A 371 -23.69 5.58 -6.52
N ASN A 372 -23.65 6.91 -6.67
CA ASN A 372 -23.56 7.83 -5.52
C ASN A 372 -22.45 7.42 -4.54
N LEU A 373 -21.23 7.30 -5.08
CA LEU A 373 -20.01 7.09 -4.32
C LEU A 373 -19.49 8.41 -3.78
N PHE A 374 -19.01 8.40 -2.54
CA PHE A 374 -18.02 9.36 -2.07
C PHE A 374 -16.74 8.61 -1.72
N ASP A 375 -15.71 8.76 -2.56
CA ASP A 375 -14.41 8.17 -2.28
C ASP A 375 -13.56 9.14 -1.44
N THR A 376 -13.27 8.76 -0.20
CA THR A 376 -12.47 9.56 0.73
C THR A 376 -10.98 9.64 0.32
N GLY A 377 -10.50 8.69 -0.48
CA GLY A 377 -9.21 8.75 -1.16
C GLY A 377 -9.18 9.82 -2.25
N GLN A 378 -10.26 9.98 -3.02
CA GLN A 378 -10.40 11.09 -3.97
C GLN A 378 -10.58 12.44 -3.24
N ALA A 379 -11.32 12.44 -2.12
CA ALA A 379 -11.46 13.62 -1.26
C ALA A 379 -10.13 14.10 -0.65
N SER A 380 -9.26 13.19 -0.19
CA SER A 380 -7.94 13.56 0.37
C SER A 380 -7.01 14.17 -0.67
N ARG A 381 -7.07 13.67 -1.92
CA ARG A 381 -6.34 14.22 -3.08
C ARG A 381 -6.81 15.65 -3.41
N VAL A 382 -8.12 15.93 -3.38
CA VAL A 382 -8.68 17.28 -3.62
C VAL A 382 -8.41 18.23 -2.45
N LEU A 383 -8.47 17.74 -1.20
CA LEU A 383 -8.06 18.48 0.00
C LEU A 383 -6.53 18.66 0.15
N LYS A 384 -5.73 18.13 -0.80
CA LYS A 384 -4.26 18.24 -0.84
C LYS A 384 -3.58 17.80 0.46
N LEU A 385 -4.09 16.72 1.09
CA LEU A 385 -3.51 16.15 2.32
C LEU A 385 -2.13 15.53 2.07
N GLU A 386 -1.29 15.46 3.11
CA GLU A 386 0.09 14.94 3.03
C GLU A 386 0.18 13.48 2.53
N ARG A 387 -0.84 12.68 2.83
CA ARG A 387 -0.98 11.29 2.40
C ARG A 387 -2.45 11.00 2.08
N ASN A 388 -2.67 10.00 1.24
CA ASN A 388 -4.00 9.60 0.75
C ASN A 388 -4.31 8.13 1.09
N SER A 389 -3.85 7.64 2.25
CA SER A 389 -4.11 6.30 2.76
C SER A 389 -5.09 6.32 3.93
N LEU A 390 -5.86 5.24 4.10
CA LEU A 390 -6.87 5.12 5.15
C LEU A 390 -6.26 5.27 6.55
N GLU A 391 -5.12 4.61 6.80
CA GLU A 391 -4.23 4.84 7.96
C GLU A 391 -4.03 6.33 8.28
N HIS A 392 -3.71 7.16 7.28
CA HIS A 392 -3.48 8.58 7.51
C HIS A 392 -4.78 9.33 7.84
N LEU A 393 -5.91 8.95 7.24
CA LEU A 393 -7.19 9.58 7.58
C LEU A 393 -7.67 9.18 8.98
N LEU A 394 -7.50 7.91 9.36
CA LEU A 394 -7.75 7.40 10.71
C LEU A 394 -6.90 8.13 11.75
N GLN A 395 -5.59 8.30 11.50
CA GLN A 395 -4.71 9.03 12.40
C GLN A 395 -5.01 10.54 12.45
N HIS A 396 -5.26 11.18 11.29
CA HIS A 396 -5.45 12.63 11.18
C HIS A 396 -6.81 13.11 11.70
N TYR A 397 -7.89 12.35 11.48
CA TYR A 397 -9.25 12.73 11.86
C TYR A 397 -9.73 12.08 13.16
N CYS A 398 -9.33 10.84 13.43
CA CYS A 398 -9.85 10.07 14.57
C CYS A 398 -8.83 9.95 15.72
N GLY A 399 -7.53 10.06 15.42
CA GLY A 399 -6.43 9.77 16.35
C GLY A 399 -6.15 8.27 16.50
N VAL A 400 -6.49 7.47 15.48
CA VAL A 400 -6.44 6.00 15.51
C VAL A 400 -5.28 5.48 14.64
N THR A 401 -4.39 4.69 15.25
CA THR A 401 -3.27 4.03 14.56
C THR A 401 -3.71 2.69 13.96
N ALA A 402 -3.89 2.61 12.64
CA ALA A 402 -4.27 1.38 11.95
C ALA A 402 -3.16 0.30 11.98
N ASN A 403 -3.52 -0.98 12.16
CA ASN A 403 -2.54 -2.08 12.21
C ASN A 403 -2.21 -2.66 10.83
N LYS A 404 -1.09 -2.22 10.23
CA LYS A 404 -0.61 -2.70 8.91
C LYS A 404 -0.25 -4.17 8.83
N GLU A 405 -0.11 -4.89 9.95
CA GLU A 405 0.25 -6.32 9.96
C GLU A 405 -0.72 -7.17 9.12
N TYR A 406 -2.00 -6.76 9.01
CA TYR A 406 -3.05 -7.52 8.33
C TYR A 406 -3.34 -7.14 6.87
N GLN A 407 -2.80 -6.02 6.37
CA GLN A 407 -3.06 -5.55 4.99
C GLN A 407 -2.66 -6.56 3.90
N ASN A 408 -1.68 -7.43 4.18
CA ASN A 408 -1.20 -8.45 3.25
C ASN A 408 -1.52 -9.88 3.74
N ALA A 409 -2.51 -10.07 4.61
CA ALA A 409 -2.85 -11.38 5.18
C ALA A 409 -3.52 -12.33 4.17
N ASP A 410 -3.40 -13.64 4.40
CA ASP A 410 -4.17 -14.64 3.64
C ASP A 410 -5.66 -14.65 4.10
N TRP A 411 -6.46 -13.69 3.63
CA TRP A 411 -7.87 -13.50 3.99
C TRP A 411 -8.82 -14.67 3.68
N ARG A 412 -8.30 -15.76 3.11
CA ARG A 412 -8.97 -17.05 2.96
C ARG A 412 -9.05 -17.85 4.28
N VAL A 413 -8.34 -17.42 5.35
CA VAL A 413 -8.38 -18.07 6.68
C VAL A 413 -9.83 -18.13 7.20
N ARG A 414 -10.26 -19.32 7.66
CA ARG A 414 -11.51 -19.54 8.40
C ARG A 414 -11.27 -20.55 9.54
N PRO A 415 -11.86 -20.34 10.74
CA PRO A 415 -12.56 -19.13 11.19
C PRO A 415 -11.59 -17.92 11.23
N LEU A 416 -12.13 -16.71 11.09
CA LEU A 416 -11.32 -15.49 11.14
C LEU A 416 -10.84 -15.22 12.58
N PRO A 417 -9.54 -14.98 12.82
CA PRO A 417 -9.03 -14.55 14.12
C PRO A 417 -9.62 -13.20 14.56
N ASP A 418 -9.78 -13.01 15.88
CA ASP A 418 -10.31 -11.77 16.47
C ASP A 418 -9.50 -10.52 16.06
N GLU A 419 -8.19 -10.64 15.86
CA GLU A 419 -7.33 -9.55 15.39
C GLU A 419 -7.61 -9.15 13.93
N MET A 420 -7.93 -10.12 13.06
CA MET A 420 -8.35 -9.88 11.68
C MET A 420 -9.77 -9.29 11.61
N LEU A 421 -10.67 -9.77 12.47
CA LEU A 421 -12.01 -9.19 12.63
C LEU A 421 -11.96 -7.76 13.17
N ARG A 422 -11.01 -7.44 14.06
CA ARG A 422 -10.80 -6.08 14.56
C ARG A 422 -10.27 -5.16 13.46
N TYR A 423 -9.21 -5.56 12.75
CA TYR A 423 -8.65 -4.80 11.63
C TYR A 423 -9.74 -4.42 10.63
N ALA A 424 -10.42 -5.43 10.07
CA ALA A 424 -11.41 -5.25 9.02
C ALA A 424 -12.59 -4.35 9.45
N ARG A 425 -12.98 -4.37 10.74
CA ARG A 425 -13.96 -3.40 11.28
C ARG A 425 -13.41 -1.97 11.29
N GLU A 426 -12.17 -1.76 11.75
CA GLU A 426 -11.59 -0.42 11.93
C GLU A 426 -11.54 0.39 10.62
N ASP A 427 -11.38 -0.26 9.46
CA ASP A 427 -11.33 0.38 8.15
C ASP A 427 -12.66 1.06 7.73
N THR A 428 -13.82 0.46 8.04
CA THR A 428 -15.14 1.04 7.73
C THR A 428 -15.77 1.81 8.88
N HIS A 429 -15.51 1.40 10.13
CA HIS A 429 -16.15 1.91 11.34
C HIS A 429 -16.04 3.44 11.50
N TYR A 430 -14.86 4.01 11.22
CA TYR A 430 -14.62 5.45 11.31
C TYR A 430 -14.93 6.24 10.02
N LEU A 431 -15.21 5.55 8.91
CA LEU A 431 -15.16 6.14 7.58
C LEU A 431 -16.29 7.15 7.32
N LEU A 432 -17.48 6.94 7.92
CA LEU A 432 -18.60 7.89 7.84
C LEU A 432 -18.31 9.21 8.58
N TYR A 433 -17.57 9.18 9.69
CA TYR A 433 -17.15 10.38 10.42
C TYR A 433 -16.07 11.16 9.64
N ILE A 434 -15.14 10.44 9.01
CA ILE A 434 -14.14 11.01 8.10
C ILE A 434 -14.85 11.70 6.91
N TYR A 435 -15.86 11.07 6.33
CA TYR A 435 -16.70 11.62 5.26
C TYR A 435 -17.39 12.95 5.63
N ASP A 436 -17.96 13.06 6.83
CA ASP A 436 -18.56 14.32 7.31
C ASP A 436 -17.51 15.45 7.40
N LEU A 437 -16.38 15.18 8.05
CA LEU A 437 -15.30 16.16 8.24
C LEU A 437 -14.68 16.60 6.91
N MET A 438 -14.55 15.67 5.95
CA MET A 438 -14.06 15.98 4.61
C MET A 438 -15.06 16.83 3.83
N ARG A 439 -16.37 16.58 3.92
CA ARG A 439 -17.41 17.40 3.26
C ARG A 439 -17.43 18.84 3.78
N ILE A 440 -17.33 19.04 5.10
CA ILE A 440 -17.23 20.38 5.69
C ILE A 440 -15.96 21.09 5.20
N LYS A 441 -14.80 20.41 5.23
CA LYS A 441 -13.54 20.97 4.71
C LYS A 441 -13.63 21.35 3.22
N LEU A 442 -14.21 20.49 2.38
CA LEU A 442 -14.39 20.72 0.94
C LEU A 442 -15.30 21.91 0.61
N LEU A 443 -16.26 22.27 1.48
CA LEU A 443 -17.03 23.51 1.33
C LEU A 443 -16.29 24.75 1.85
N SER A 444 -15.49 24.62 2.92
CA SER A 444 -14.69 25.74 3.44
C SER A 444 -13.51 26.13 2.53
N MET A 445 -13.12 25.22 1.63
CA MET A 445 -12.01 25.39 0.69
C MET A 445 -12.39 26.38 -0.42
N PRO A 446 -11.57 27.41 -0.69
CA PRO A 446 -11.85 28.35 -1.78
C PRO A 446 -11.79 27.64 -3.14
N LYS A 447 -12.64 28.07 -4.07
CA LYS A 447 -12.57 27.62 -5.46
C LYS A 447 -11.31 28.17 -6.12
N GLU A 448 -10.43 27.29 -6.55
CA GLU A 448 -9.19 27.69 -7.23
C GLU A 448 -9.50 28.21 -8.66
N PRO A 449 -8.87 29.31 -9.14
CA PRO A 449 -9.22 29.92 -10.43
C PRO A 449 -9.09 29.02 -11.66
N ILE A 450 -8.31 27.93 -11.54
CA ILE A 450 -8.04 26.95 -12.60
C ILE A 450 -9.16 25.89 -12.68
N HIS A 451 -9.89 25.64 -11.59
CA HIS A 451 -10.94 24.61 -11.52
C HIS A 451 -12.33 25.22 -11.75
N PHE A 452 -13.06 24.72 -12.74
CA PHE A 452 -14.39 25.20 -13.09
C PHE A 452 -15.49 24.79 -12.09
N ASP A 453 -15.26 23.77 -11.28
CA ASP A 453 -16.19 23.22 -10.29
C ASP A 453 -15.87 23.69 -8.85
N ALA A 454 -16.77 23.43 -7.91
CA ALA A 454 -16.46 23.54 -6.48
C ALA A 454 -15.68 22.29 -6.01
N PRO A 455 -14.82 22.36 -4.97
CA PRO A 455 -14.01 21.21 -4.55
C PRO A 455 -14.81 19.95 -4.21
N LEU A 456 -16.01 20.11 -3.63
CA LEU A 456 -16.92 18.99 -3.38
C LEU A 456 -17.43 18.33 -4.69
N VAL A 457 -17.73 19.13 -5.71
CA VAL A 457 -18.21 18.65 -7.02
C VAL A 457 -17.09 17.92 -7.76
N GLU A 458 -15.86 18.42 -7.67
CA GLU A 458 -14.64 17.74 -8.17
C GLU A 458 -14.49 16.34 -7.56
N VAL A 459 -14.73 16.18 -6.25
CA VAL A 459 -14.72 14.86 -5.56
C VAL A 459 -15.84 13.94 -6.06
N TYR A 460 -17.06 14.45 -6.24
CA TYR A 460 -18.16 13.64 -6.78
C TYR A 460 -17.94 13.24 -8.25
N LYS A 461 -17.31 14.09 -9.08
CA LYS A 461 -16.91 13.72 -10.44
C LYS A 461 -15.90 12.58 -10.42
N ARG A 462 -14.78 12.74 -9.70
CA ARG A 462 -13.75 11.69 -9.56
C ARG A 462 -14.31 10.38 -9.00
N SER A 463 -15.22 10.46 -8.02
CA SER A 463 -15.90 9.29 -7.46
C SER A 463 -16.82 8.62 -8.50
N SER A 464 -17.53 9.41 -9.32
CA SER A 464 -18.32 8.89 -10.44
C SER A 464 -17.44 8.28 -11.54
N ASP A 465 -16.27 8.84 -11.82
CA ASP A 465 -15.30 8.30 -12.79
C ASP A 465 -14.77 6.93 -12.34
N VAL A 466 -14.51 6.76 -11.03
CA VAL A 466 -14.18 5.45 -10.41
C VAL A 466 -15.35 4.48 -10.56
N CYS A 467 -16.60 4.89 -10.31
CA CYS A 467 -17.77 4.04 -10.53
C CYS A 467 -18.02 3.67 -12.00
N MET A 468 -17.62 4.51 -12.96
CA MET A 468 -17.82 4.29 -14.39
C MET A 468 -16.87 3.25 -15.00
N GLN A 469 -15.85 2.79 -14.25
CA GLN A 469 -14.95 1.72 -14.70
C GLN A 469 -15.72 0.39 -14.84
N LEU A 470 -15.34 -0.41 -15.83
CA LEU A 470 -15.85 -1.78 -16.02
C LEU A 470 -14.73 -2.81 -15.76
N TYR A 471 -15.07 -3.93 -15.11
CA TYR A 471 -14.11 -5.02 -14.92
C TYR A 471 -13.82 -5.77 -16.23
N GLU A 472 -12.60 -5.62 -16.72
CA GLU A 472 -12.04 -6.42 -17.81
C GLU A 472 -11.09 -7.51 -17.26
N LYS A 473 -11.05 -8.67 -17.93
CA LYS A 473 -10.06 -9.71 -17.62
C LYS A 473 -8.70 -9.38 -18.21
N GLU A 474 -7.64 -9.82 -17.55
CA GLU A 474 -6.34 -9.96 -18.19
C GLU A 474 -6.39 -11.06 -19.27
N LEU A 475 -6.16 -10.66 -20.53
CA LEU A 475 -6.15 -11.54 -21.68
C LEU A 475 -4.72 -11.84 -22.12
N LEU A 476 -4.42 -13.11 -22.38
CA LEU A 476 -3.18 -13.51 -23.00
C LEU A 476 -3.21 -13.12 -24.48
N MET A 477 -2.23 -12.33 -24.90
CA MET A 477 -1.97 -11.90 -26.27
C MET A 477 -0.58 -12.39 -26.69
N GLU A 478 -0.32 -12.43 -28.00
CA GLU A 478 0.98 -12.87 -28.56
C GLU A 478 2.17 -12.09 -27.99
N ASN A 479 1.98 -10.82 -27.62
CA ASN A 479 2.98 -9.94 -27.02
C ASN A 479 2.99 -9.92 -25.48
N SER A 480 2.09 -10.63 -24.78
CA SER A 480 1.97 -10.56 -23.30
C SER A 480 3.28 -10.90 -22.57
N TYR A 481 4.12 -11.77 -23.14
CA TYR A 481 5.41 -12.13 -22.54
C TYR A 481 6.37 -10.92 -22.43
N LEU A 482 6.24 -9.89 -23.30
CA LEU A 482 7.04 -8.67 -23.25
C LEU A 482 6.79 -7.82 -22.00
N HIS A 483 5.69 -8.07 -21.30
CA HIS A 483 5.31 -7.39 -20.05
C HIS A 483 5.74 -8.15 -18.79
N ILE A 484 6.48 -9.26 -18.93
CA ILE A 484 7.08 -9.96 -17.77
C ILE A 484 8.12 -9.06 -17.12
N TYR A 485 7.89 -8.71 -15.85
CA TYR A 485 8.86 -7.96 -15.04
C TYR A 485 10.21 -8.69 -14.96
N GLY A 486 11.29 -7.98 -15.24
CA GLY A 486 12.66 -8.52 -15.35
C GLY A 486 13.10 -8.87 -16.79
N LEU A 487 12.19 -9.01 -17.75
CA LEU A 487 12.54 -9.44 -19.12
C LEU A 487 13.54 -8.50 -19.81
N GLN A 488 13.33 -7.19 -19.72
CA GLN A 488 14.15 -6.19 -20.42
C GLN A 488 15.59 -6.14 -19.91
N GLY A 489 15.82 -6.42 -18.61
CA GLY A 489 17.15 -6.52 -18.02
C GLY A 489 17.87 -7.85 -18.30
N ALA A 490 17.15 -8.91 -18.68
CA ALA A 490 17.71 -10.24 -18.89
C ALA A 490 18.53 -10.40 -20.19
N GLY A 491 18.54 -9.40 -21.07
CA GLY A 491 19.43 -9.37 -22.26
C GLY A 491 19.20 -10.47 -23.31
N PHE A 492 18.01 -11.09 -23.32
CA PHE A 492 17.74 -12.30 -24.09
C PHE A 492 17.91 -12.16 -25.61
N ASN A 493 18.45 -13.20 -26.23
CA ASN A 493 18.44 -13.39 -27.68
C ASN A 493 17.08 -13.91 -28.18
N ALA A 494 16.89 -13.97 -29.50
CA ALA A 494 15.61 -14.36 -30.11
C ALA A 494 15.13 -15.79 -29.77
N GLU A 495 16.04 -16.75 -29.57
CA GLU A 495 15.70 -18.12 -29.17
C GLU A 495 15.25 -18.16 -27.70
N GLN A 496 15.96 -17.46 -26.82
CA GLN A 496 15.61 -17.34 -25.40
C GLN A 496 14.27 -16.60 -25.21
N LEU A 497 14.01 -15.55 -26.00
CA LEU A 497 12.71 -14.88 -26.04
C LEU A 497 11.57 -15.81 -26.51
N ALA A 498 11.82 -16.66 -27.51
CA ALA A 498 10.82 -17.65 -27.94
C ALA A 498 10.53 -18.71 -26.85
N ILE A 499 11.56 -19.14 -26.11
CA ILE A 499 11.39 -20.02 -24.93
C ILE A 499 10.55 -19.31 -23.85
N VAL A 500 10.84 -18.05 -23.54
CA VAL A 500 10.11 -17.26 -22.55
C VAL A 500 8.65 -17.00 -22.97
N ALA A 501 8.39 -16.77 -24.26
CA ALA A 501 7.04 -16.64 -24.80
C ALA A 501 6.23 -17.94 -24.61
N ALA A 502 6.79 -19.09 -24.99
CA ALA A 502 6.16 -20.40 -24.82
C ALA A 502 5.93 -20.76 -23.34
N LEU A 503 6.86 -20.40 -22.44
CA LEU A 503 6.69 -20.56 -20.99
C LEU A 503 5.60 -19.63 -20.44
N CYS A 504 5.45 -18.43 -20.98
CA CYS A 504 4.39 -17.49 -20.60
C CYS A 504 3.00 -18.02 -20.99
N GLU A 505 2.85 -18.51 -22.22
CA GLU A 505 1.62 -19.14 -22.72
C GLU A 505 1.27 -20.39 -21.91
N TRP A 506 2.21 -21.32 -21.74
CA TRP A 506 1.99 -22.53 -20.93
C TRP A 506 1.55 -22.18 -19.50
N ARG A 507 2.21 -21.21 -18.87
CA ARG A 507 1.89 -20.76 -17.51
C ARG A 507 0.49 -20.18 -17.40
N ASP A 508 0.08 -19.33 -18.34
CA ASP A 508 -1.26 -18.75 -18.38
C ASP A 508 -2.34 -19.83 -18.61
N ILE A 509 -2.10 -20.79 -19.50
CA ILE A 509 -3.01 -21.93 -19.74
C ILE A 509 -3.23 -22.75 -18.45
N ILE A 510 -2.15 -23.11 -17.74
CA ILE A 510 -2.25 -23.87 -16.48
C ILE A 510 -2.90 -23.03 -15.38
N ALA A 511 -2.52 -21.75 -15.24
CA ALA A 511 -3.06 -20.85 -14.24
C ALA A 511 -4.58 -20.64 -14.41
N ARG A 512 -5.06 -20.51 -15.65
CA ARG A 512 -6.50 -20.47 -15.98
C ARG A 512 -7.20 -21.79 -15.68
N ALA A 513 -6.61 -22.91 -16.06
CA ALA A 513 -7.23 -24.24 -15.93
C ALA A 513 -7.41 -24.67 -14.46
N GLU A 514 -6.41 -24.44 -13.62
CA GLU A 514 -6.41 -24.83 -12.21
C GLU A 514 -7.05 -23.77 -11.28
N ASP A 515 -7.41 -22.59 -11.80
CA ASP A 515 -7.67 -21.35 -11.05
C ASP A 515 -6.60 -21.04 -10.00
N GLU A 516 -5.41 -20.68 -10.48
CA GLU A 516 -4.27 -20.25 -9.68
C GLU A 516 -3.67 -18.97 -10.28
N SER A 517 -2.93 -18.19 -9.50
CA SER A 517 -2.21 -17.05 -10.09
C SER A 517 -1.02 -17.53 -10.93
N THR A 518 -0.69 -16.79 -11.98
CA THR A 518 0.51 -17.08 -12.80
C THR A 518 1.79 -17.10 -11.94
N GLY A 519 1.88 -16.22 -10.94
CA GLY A 519 2.97 -16.18 -9.96
C GLY A 519 3.01 -17.35 -8.98
N TYR A 520 1.91 -18.08 -8.76
CA TYR A 520 1.89 -19.33 -7.99
C TYR A 520 2.29 -20.54 -8.88
N VAL A 521 1.85 -20.57 -10.14
CA VAL A 521 2.19 -21.64 -11.10
C VAL A 521 3.68 -21.63 -11.46
N LEU A 522 4.23 -20.46 -11.81
CA LEU A 522 5.67 -20.29 -12.09
C LEU A 522 6.07 -18.81 -11.89
N PRO A 523 6.79 -18.46 -10.80
CA PRO A 523 7.26 -17.11 -10.53
C PRO A 523 8.12 -16.54 -11.68
N ASN A 524 8.01 -15.23 -11.93
CA ASN A 524 8.73 -14.56 -13.04
C ASN A 524 10.25 -14.84 -12.99
N LYS A 525 10.89 -14.78 -11.82
CA LYS A 525 12.34 -15.07 -11.67
C LYS A 525 12.72 -16.45 -12.21
N VAL A 526 11.99 -17.49 -11.82
CA VAL A 526 12.23 -18.88 -12.26
C VAL A 526 11.93 -19.05 -13.75
N LEU A 527 10.90 -18.37 -14.27
CA LEU A 527 10.57 -18.37 -15.71
C LEU A 527 11.74 -17.81 -16.54
N LEU A 528 12.32 -16.68 -16.11
CA LEU A 528 13.48 -16.06 -16.74
C LEU A 528 14.73 -16.95 -16.62
N GLU A 529 14.99 -17.54 -15.44
CA GLU A 529 16.12 -18.46 -15.21
C GLU A 529 16.09 -19.69 -16.15
N ILE A 530 14.91 -20.26 -16.41
CA ILE A 530 14.73 -21.36 -17.39
C ILE A 530 15.02 -20.89 -18.82
N GLY A 531 14.65 -19.65 -19.16
CA GLY A 531 14.98 -19.00 -20.44
C GLY A 531 16.48 -18.82 -20.67
N ILE A 532 17.24 -18.51 -19.61
CA ILE A 532 18.71 -18.41 -19.65
C ILE A 532 19.33 -19.81 -19.86
N TRP A 533 18.91 -20.81 -19.09
CA TRP A 533 19.63 -22.08 -18.95
C TRP A 533 19.72 -22.94 -20.22
N ARG A 534 18.70 -22.89 -21.09
CA ARG A 534 18.62 -23.83 -22.22
C ARG A 534 19.66 -23.61 -23.33
N THR A 535 20.27 -22.43 -23.41
CA THR A 535 21.36 -22.15 -24.37
C THR A 535 22.74 -22.65 -23.90
N CYS A 536 22.85 -23.25 -22.70
CA CYS A 536 24.12 -23.76 -22.15
C CYS A 536 24.30 -25.28 -22.27
N SER A 537 23.40 -25.99 -22.98
CA SER A 537 23.35 -27.46 -23.07
C SER A 537 23.46 -28.01 -24.51
N SER A 538 24.02 -27.21 -25.43
CA SER A 538 24.18 -27.51 -26.87
C SER A 538 25.64 -27.72 -27.26
#